data_AF-A0A9D7WZL0-F1
#
_entry.id   AF-A0A9D7WZL0-F1
#
_cell.length_a   1.000
_cell.length_b   1.000
_cell.length_c   1.000
_cell.angle_alpha   90.00
_cell.angle_beta   90.00
_cell.angle_gamma   90.00
#
_symmetry.space_group_name_H-M   'P 1'
#
loop_
_entity.id
_entity.type
_entity.pdbx_description
1 polymer ?
#
loop_
_entity_poly.entity_id
_entity_poly.type
_entity_poly.pdbx_seq_one_letter_code
_entity_poly.pdbx_strand_id
1 'polypeptide(L)'
;MKQKTGLILFWISVIWTFAWGILGSICQNEFFGHELSLEEFNQSAWAIDGPIMMIWGFATPLGILVAGIGILLYSNAKGSTAWKYTIGIILGVFLSFLIGSLGHIPILFAIGATLILLFFFRILWLWAEERVTVKGKLATAADLKLTGYVFMLIGMWYTCGIAGPPWINAFMEQPPMMDPIIVMTLFVLGWLFLLLSHYNSRPQKEE
;
A
#
# COMPACT_ATOMS: atom_id res chain seq x y z
N MET A 1 13.05 -28.16 4.97
CA MET A 1 12.35 -27.60 6.16
C MET A 1 11.96 -26.14 5.94
N LYS A 2 12.92 -25.25 5.63
CA LYS A 2 12.69 -23.79 5.41
C LYS A 2 11.57 -23.46 4.42
N GLN A 3 11.48 -24.17 3.30
CA GLN A 3 10.47 -23.91 2.27
C GLN A 3 9.02 -24.14 2.76
N LYS A 4 8.77 -25.26 3.46
CA LYS A 4 7.45 -25.56 4.04
C LYS A 4 7.09 -24.52 5.11
N THR A 5 8.03 -24.17 5.97
CA THR A 5 7.86 -23.12 6.99
C THR A 5 7.54 -21.77 6.35
N GLY A 6 8.26 -21.37 5.30
CA GLY A 6 8.00 -20.12 4.57
C GLY A 6 6.60 -20.06 3.97
N LEU A 7 6.12 -21.16 3.39
CA LEU A 7 4.76 -21.25 2.85
C LEU A 7 3.69 -21.14 3.93
N ILE A 8 3.89 -21.79 5.08
CA ILE A 8 2.99 -21.69 6.23
C ILE A 8 2.92 -20.24 6.73
N LEU A 9 4.07 -19.59 6.93
CA LEU A 9 4.14 -18.20 7.37
C LEU A 9 3.43 -17.26 6.39
N PHE A 10 3.63 -17.47 5.08
CA PHE A 10 2.94 -16.70 4.04
C PHE A 10 1.41 -16.80 4.19
N TRP A 11 0.86 -18.02 4.24
CA TRP A 11 -0.59 -18.20 4.32
C TRP A 11 -1.21 -17.73 5.64
N ILE A 12 -0.53 -17.94 6.78
CA ILE A 12 -0.96 -17.37 8.06
C ILE A 12 -1.08 -15.84 7.95
N SER A 13 -0.09 -15.20 7.33
CA SER A 13 -0.07 -13.74 7.17
C SER A 13 -1.17 -13.24 6.24
N VAL A 14 -1.44 -13.97 5.16
CA VAL A 14 -2.56 -13.68 4.25
C VAL A 14 -3.88 -13.75 5.02
N ILE A 15 -4.15 -14.86 5.71
CA ILE A 15 -5.38 -15.05 6.49
C ILE A 15 -5.52 -13.95 7.55
N TRP A 16 -4.45 -13.65 8.29
CA TRP A 16 -4.41 -12.58 9.29
C TRP A 16 -4.77 -11.22 8.69
N THR A 17 -4.13 -10.84 7.57
CA THR A 17 -4.36 -9.54 6.92
C THR A 17 -5.81 -9.41 6.45
N PHE A 18 -6.35 -10.45 5.81
CA PHE A 18 -7.74 -10.45 5.37
C PHE A 18 -8.72 -10.44 6.54
N ALA A 19 -8.46 -11.20 7.60
CA ALA A 19 -9.30 -11.22 8.79
C ALA A 19 -9.41 -9.82 9.42
N TRP A 20 -8.30 -9.09 9.56
CA TRP A 20 -8.31 -7.72 10.06
C TRP A 20 -8.97 -6.73 9.11
N GLY A 21 -8.82 -6.91 7.79
CA GLY A 21 -9.53 -6.09 6.80
C GLY A 21 -11.05 -6.27 6.88
N ILE A 22 -11.51 -7.52 6.99
CA ILE A 22 -12.93 -7.86 7.14
C ILE A 22 -13.46 -7.36 8.48
N LEU A 23 -12.75 -7.64 9.58
CA LEU A 23 -13.14 -7.18 10.91
C LEU A 23 -13.25 -5.66 10.97
N GLY A 24 -12.26 -4.95 10.43
CA GLY A 24 -12.30 -3.50 10.30
C GLY A 24 -13.50 -3.02 9.51
N SER A 25 -13.85 -3.68 8.39
CA SER A 25 -15.00 -3.28 7.56
C SER A 25 -16.35 -3.51 8.26
N ILE A 26 -16.51 -4.65 8.94
CA ILE A 26 -17.74 -4.97 9.68
C ILE A 26 -17.90 -4.01 10.86
N CYS A 27 -16.85 -3.89 11.69
CA CYS A 27 -16.88 -3.02 12.84
C CYS A 27 -17.08 -1.56 12.40
N GLN A 28 -16.37 -1.07 11.38
CA GLN A 28 -16.55 0.31 10.92
C GLN A 28 -17.98 0.59 10.44
N ASN A 29 -18.65 -0.37 9.80
CA ASN A 29 -20.02 -0.19 9.38
C ASN A 29 -20.98 -0.10 10.59
N GLU A 30 -20.75 -0.89 11.63
CA GLU A 30 -21.51 -0.82 12.88
C GLU A 30 -21.20 0.47 13.68
N PHE A 31 -19.93 0.89 13.75
CA PHE A 31 -19.48 2.05 14.55
C PHE A 31 -19.73 3.40 13.86
N PHE A 32 -19.50 3.51 12.55
CA PHE A 32 -19.59 4.76 11.79
C PHE A 32 -20.87 4.88 10.95
N GLY A 33 -21.62 3.80 10.80
CA GLY A 33 -22.78 3.69 9.91
C GLY A 33 -24.13 3.96 10.55
N HIS A 34 -24.22 4.80 11.60
CA HIS A 34 -25.43 5.46 12.16
C HIS A 34 -25.73 5.24 13.67
N GLU A 35 -25.00 4.41 14.42
CA GLU A 35 -25.41 4.07 15.81
C GLU A 35 -24.70 4.85 16.92
N LEU A 36 -23.48 5.37 16.72
CA LEU A 36 -22.71 6.01 17.79
C LEU A 36 -22.41 7.47 17.50
N SER A 37 -22.62 8.31 18.51
CA SER A 37 -22.11 9.68 18.52
C SER A 37 -20.57 9.68 18.57
N LEU A 38 -19.95 10.79 18.16
CA LEU A 38 -18.49 10.95 18.23
C LEU A 38 -17.94 10.75 19.66
N GLU A 39 -18.73 11.13 20.67
CA GLU A 39 -18.36 10.98 22.07
C GLU A 39 -18.35 9.50 22.50
N GLU A 40 -19.37 8.74 22.11
CA GLU A 40 -19.41 7.29 22.37
C GLU A 40 -18.33 6.53 21.59
N PHE A 41 -18.03 6.97 20.35
CA PHE A 41 -16.92 6.44 19.58
C PHE A 41 -15.57 6.62 20.29
N ASN A 42 -15.31 7.82 20.83
CA ASN A 42 -14.07 8.13 21.55
C ASN A 42 -13.94 7.37 22.89
N GLN A 43 -15.04 6.87 23.44
CA GLN A 43 -15.03 6.02 24.65
C GLN A 43 -14.87 4.53 24.32
N SER A 44 -14.99 4.15 23.04
CA SER A 44 -14.87 2.76 22.61
C SER A 44 -13.40 2.33 22.47
N ALA A 45 -13.16 1.01 22.45
CA ALA A 45 -11.83 0.47 22.16
C ALA A 45 -11.36 0.75 20.70
N TRP A 46 -12.27 1.21 19.85
CA TRP A 46 -12.05 1.60 18.45
C TRP A 46 -11.75 3.10 18.27
N ALA A 47 -11.69 3.88 19.35
CA ALA A 47 -11.24 5.27 19.31
C ALA A 47 -9.94 5.41 18.52
N ILE A 48 -9.66 6.60 17.96
CA ILE A 48 -8.48 6.82 17.09
C ILE A 48 -7.17 6.44 17.80
N ASP A 49 -7.08 6.72 19.09
CA ASP A 49 -5.98 6.36 20.00
C ASP A 49 -6.25 5.07 20.81
N GLY A 50 -7.37 4.40 20.52
CA GLY A 50 -7.79 3.17 21.16
C GLY A 50 -6.92 1.97 20.78
N PRO A 51 -6.79 0.98 21.67
CA PRO A 51 -5.89 -0.15 21.47
C PRO A 51 -6.27 -1.01 20.25
N ILE A 52 -7.56 -1.16 19.93
CA ILE A 52 -7.98 -1.96 18.76
C ILE A 52 -7.62 -1.23 17.46
N MET A 53 -7.83 0.09 17.41
CA MET A 53 -7.47 0.90 16.24
C MET A 53 -5.96 0.86 15.97
N MET A 54 -5.14 0.90 17.03
CA MET A 54 -3.69 0.72 16.91
C MET A 54 -3.34 -0.68 16.37
N ILE A 55 -3.91 -1.75 16.95
CA ILE A 55 -3.65 -3.11 16.47
C ILE A 55 -4.06 -3.26 15.00
N TRP A 56 -5.23 -2.75 14.63
CA TRP A 56 -5.72 -2.75 13.25
C TRP A 56 -4.78 -1.99 12.31
N GLY A 57 -4.32 -0.79 12.71
CA GLY A 57 -3.38 0.02 11.94
C GLY A 57 -2.03 -0.67 11.68
N PHE A 58 -1.56 -1.48 12.63
CA PHE A 58 -0.32 -2.27 12.48
C PHE A 58 -0.54 -3.66 11.87
N ALA A 59 -1.77 -4.19 11.89
CA ALA A 59 -2.05 -5.54 11.42
C ALA A 59 -1.65 -5.74 9.95
N THR A 60 -1.94 -4.75 9.10
CA THR A 60 -1.61 -4.81 7.66
C THR A 60 -0.09 -4.73 7.42
N PRO A 61 0.66 -3.73 7.93
CA PRO A 61 2.13 -3.71 7.80
C PRO A 61 2.81 -4.97 8.34
N LEU A 62 2.37 -5.49 9.48
CA LEU A 62 2.91 -6.72 10.06
C LEU A 62 2.59 -7.93 9.19
N GLY A 63 1.35 -8.04 8.70
CA GLY A 63 0.95 -9.11 7.78
C GLY A 63 1.79 -9.10 6.50
N ILE A 64 2.00 -7.92 5.90
CA ILE A 64 2.87 -7.78 4.72
C ILE A 64 4.31 -8.19 5.04
N LEU A 65 4.86 -7.73 6.18
CA LEU A 65 6.22 -8.09 6.60
C LEU A 65 6.39 -9.61 6.73
N VAL A 66 5.48 -10.27 7.44
CA VAL A 66 5.56 -11.72 7.67
C VAL A 66 5.30 -12.49 6.36
N ALA A 67 4.39 -12.04 5.50
CA ALA A 67 4.18 -12.62 4.18
C ALA A 67 5.45 -12.51 3.30
N GLY A 68 6.12 -11.36 3.32
CA GLY A 68 7.37 -11.14 2.61
C GLY A 68 8.51 -12.00 3.14
N ILE A 69 8.65 -12.14 4.46
CA ILE A 69 9.62 -13.08 5.05
C ILE A 69 9.28 -14.52 4.64
N GLY A 70 8.00 -14.90 4.68
CA GLY A 70 7.52 -16.22 4.27
C GLY A 70 7.90 -16.57 2.83
N ILE A 71 7.66 -15.67 1.88
CA ILE A 71 7.99 -15.91 0.46
C ILE A 71 9.50 -15.90 0.21
N LEU A 72 10.27 -15.10 0.95
CA LEU A 72 11.74 -15.09 0.87
C LEU A 72 12.34 -16.40 1.42
N LEU A 73 11.77 -16.95 2.50
CA LEU A 73 12.14 -18.27 3.01
C LEU A 73 11.73 -19.38 2.05
N TYR A 74 10.54 -19.29 1.46
CA TYR A 74 10.04 -20.24 0.46
C TYR A 74 10.95 -20.30 -0.77
N SER A 75 11.42 -19.14 -1.25
CA SER A 75 12.31 -19.03 -2.41
C SER A 75 13.78 -19.32 -2.12
N ASN A 76 14.14 -19.68 -0.88
CA ASN A 76 15.53 -19.82 -0.43
C ASN A 76 16.38 -18.56 -0.71
N ALA A 77 15.78 -17.38 -0.57
CA ALA A 77 16.52 -16.13 -0.73
C ALA A 77 17.67 -16.03 0.28
N LYS A 78 18.73 -15.29 -0.09
CA LYS A 78 19.85 -15.02 0.83
C LYS A 78 19.34 -14.30 2.08
N GLY A 79 19.91 -14.62 3.24
CA GLY A 79 19.55 -13.96 4.50
C GLY A 79 19.69 -12.44 4.45
N SER A 80 20.66 -11.93 3.69
CA SER A 80 20.84 -10.49 3.45
C SER A 80 19.68 -9.85 2.66
N THR A 81 19.02 -10.60 1.77
CA THR A 81 17.83 -10.12 1.05
C THR A 81 16.64 -10.02 2.00
N ALA A 82 16.41 -11.05 2.82
CA ALA A 82 15.40 -11.02 3.87
C ALA A 82 15.62 -9.87 4.85
N TRP A 83 16.87 -9.66 5.27
CA TRP A 83 17.24 -8.57 6.17
C TRP A 83 16.96 -7.18 5.58
N LYS A 84 17.33 -6.93 4.32
CA LYS A 84 17.05 -5.66 3.62
C LYS A 84 15.56 -5.39 3.52
N TYR A 85 14.78 -6.41 3.19
CA TYR A 85 13.32 -6.31 3.13
C TYR A 85 12.75 -5.93 4.51
N THR A 86 13.13 -6.64 5.57
CA THR A 86 12.68 -6.38 6.94
C THR A 86 13.05 -4.97 7.42
N ILE A 87 14.30 -4.56 7.23
CA ILE A 87 14.73 -3.19 7.59
C ILE A 87 13.92 -2.15 6.81
N GLY A 88 13.70 -2.36 5.51
CA GLY A 88 12.94 -1.43 4.69
C GLY A 88 11.52 -1.20 5.21
N ILE A 89 10.81 -2.27 5.56
CA ILE A 89 9.45 -2.17 6.10
C ILE A 89 9.45 -1.54 7.50
N ILE A 90 10.34 -1.98 8.40
CA ILE A 90 10.43 -1.41 9.76
C ILE A 90 10.77 0.08 9.70
N LEU A 91 11.74 0.46 8.88
CA LEU A 91 12.12 1.86 8.69
C LEU A 91 10.96 2.68 8.12
N GLY A 92 10.22 2.14 7.14
CA GLY A 92 9.04 2.80 6.58
C GLY A 92 7.97 3.05 7.64
N VAL A 93 7.61 2.03 8.43
CA VAL A 93 6.62 2.16 9.52
C VAL A 93 7.09 3.16 10.59
N PHE A 94 8.35 3.06 11.00
CA PHE A 94 8.93 3.94 12.01
C PHE A 94 8.98 5.40 11.54
N LEU A 95 9.41 5.65 10.29
CA LEU A 95 9.41 6.99 9.71
C LEU A 95 7.99 7.55 9.59
N SER A 96 6.99 6.74 9.20
CA SER A 96 5.60 7.19 9.15
C SER A 96 5.11 7.66 10.52
N PHE A 97 5.45 6.96 11.60
CA PHE A 97 5.10 7.37 12.96
C PHE A 97 5.82 8.66 13.37
N LEU A 98 7.13 8.73 13.12
CA LEU A 98 7.92 9.93 13.42
C LEU A 98 7.45 11.15 12.66
N ILE A 99 7.08 11.01 11.38
CA ILE A 99 6.58 12.13 10.58
C ILE A 99 5.16 12.50 11.03
N GLY A 100 4.33 11.52 11.36
CA GLY A 100 2.98 11.75 11.88
C GLY A 100 2.97 12.57 13.18
N SER A 101 3.95 12.36 14.06
CA SER A 101 4.05 13.11 15.32
C SER A 101 4.50 14.57 15.17
N LEU A 102 5.08 14.95 14.02
CA LEU A 102 5.43 16.34 13.71
C LEU A 102 4.24 17.21 13.32
N GLY A 103 3.08 16.60 13.04
CA GLY A 103 1.91 17.29 12.51
C GLY A 103 2.08 17.67 11.03
N HIS A 104 1.12 18.44 10.51
CA HIS A 104 1.11 18.83 9.09
C HIS A 104 2.12 19.94 8.80
N ILE A 105 3.09 19.64 7.92
CA ILE A 105 4.10 20.60 7.43
C ILE A 105 3.92 20.78 5.91
N PRO A 106 3.30 21.89 5.44
CA PRO A 106 2.98 22.09 4.02
C PRO A 106 4.17 21.98 3.08
N ILE A 107 5.34 22.51 3.50
CA ILE A 107 6.57 22.46 2.69
C ILE A 107 7.04 21.02 2.49
N LEU A 108 7.00 20.19 3.53
CA LEU A 108 7.40 18.78 3.44
C LEU A 108 6.48 18.00 2.50
N PHE A 109 5.17 18.30 2.55
CA PHE A 109 4.19 17.74 1.63
C PHE A 109 4.50 18.12 0.17
N ALA A 110 4.80 19.40 -0.11
CA ALA A 110 5.16 19.86 -1.45
C ALA A 110 6.46 19.24 -1.97
N ILE A 111 7.49 19.10 -1.13
CA ILE A 111 8.74 18.42 -1.46
C ILE A 111 8.45 16.94 -1.79
N GLY A 112 7.65 16.26 -0.96
CA GLY A 112 7.26 14.87 -1.18
C GLY A 112 6.56 14.67 -2.53
N ALA A 113 5.55 15.51 -2.83
CA ALA A 113 4.84 15.47 -4.11
C ALA A 113 5.78 15.70 -5.30
N THR A 114 6.71 16.64 -5.18
CA THR A 114 7.72 16.92 -6.22
C THR A 114 8.63 15.71 -6.45
N LEU A 115 9.13 15.09 -5.38
CA LEU A 115 10.00 13.91 -5.48
C LEU A 115 9.28 12.72 -6.12
N ILE A 116 8.01 12.48 -5.75
CA ILE A 116 7.17 11.43 -6.37
C ILE A 116 7.09 11.64 -7.89
N LEU A 117 6.83 12.87 -8.34
CA LEU A 117 6.75 13.17 -9.78
C LEU A 117 8.10 12.99 -10.48
N LEU A 118 9.20 13.46 -9.88
CA LEU A 118 10.54 13.28 -10.43
C LEU A 118 10.90 11.79 -10.58
N PHE A 119 10.59 10.97 -9.57
CA PHE A 119 10.80 9.53 -9.65
C PHE A 119 9.93 8.88 -10.72
N PHE A 120 8.67 9.32 -10.85
CA PHE A 120 7.79 8.82 -11.89
C PHE A 120 8.27 9.18 -13.31
N PHE A 121 8.72 10.41 -13.55
CA PHE A 121 9.31 10.79 -14.84
C PHE A 121 10.58 9.99 -15.13
N ARG A 122 11.40 9.70 -14.11
CA ARG A 122 12.55 8.81 -14.29
C ARG A 122 12.12 7.39 -14.64
N ILE A 123 11.05 6.86 -14.04
CA ILE A 123 10.48 5.56 -14.39
C ILE A 123 9.98 5.55 -15.84
N LEU A 124 9.31 6.61 -16.31
CA LEU A 124 8.89 6.74 -17.71
C LEU A 124 10.08 6.70 -18.67
N TRP A 125 11.16 7.41 -18.34
CA TRP A 125 12.38 7.40 -19.14
C TRP A 125 13.00 6.00 -19.22
N LEU A 126 13.17 5.34 -18.07
CA LEU A 126 13.72 3.98 -18.02
C LEU A 126 12.84 2.96 -18.76
N TRP A 127 11.52 3.11 -18.66
CA TRP A 127 10.59 2.29 -19.43
C TRP A 127 10.75 2.52 -20.93
N ALA A 128 10.91 3.77 -21.39
CA ALA A 128 11.08 4.07 -22.81
C ALA A 128 12.37 3.42 -23.36
N GLU A 129 13.47 3.51 -22.61
CA GLU A 129 14.74 2.84 -22.94
C GLU A 129 14.57 1.31 -23.01
N GLU A 130 13.89 0.69 -22.04
CA GLU A 130 13.62 -0.75 -22.05
C GLU A 130 12.74 -1.13 -23.26
N ARG A 131 11.67 -0.36 -23.50
CA ARG A 131 10.62 -0.67 -24.46
C ARG A 131 11.08 -0.70 -25.91
N VAL A 132 12.08 0.09 -26.28
CA VAL A 132 12.66 0.07 -27.64
C VAL A 132 13.45 -1.21 -27.91
N THR A 133 13.92 -1.90 -26.86
CA THR A 133 14.74 -3.11 -27.00
C THR A 133 13.91 -4.40 -26.91
N VAL A 134 12.83 -4.40 -26.13
CA VAL A 134 12.01 -5.60 -25.90
C VAL A 134 10.87 -5.73 -26.91
N LYS A 135 10.54 -6.97 -27.29
CA LYS A 135 9.43 -7.30 -28.21
C LYS A 135 8.56 -8.43 -27.65
N GLY A 136 7.39 -8.62 -28.24
CA GLY A 136 6.47 -9.72 -27.89
C GLY A 136 6.00 -9.65 -26.43
N LYS A 137 6.00 -10.79 -25.73
CA LYS A 137 5.49 -10.89 -24.35
C LYS A 137 6.22 -9.99 -23.35
N LEU A 138 7.52 -9.78 -23.52
CA LEU A 138 8.30 -8.88 -22.65
C LEU A 138 7.90 -7.41 -22.85
N ALA A 139 7.61 -7.01 -24.08
CA ALA A 139 7.05 -5.69 -24.36
C ALA A 139 5.69 -5.50 -23.70
N THR A 140 4.80 -6.50 -23.80
CA THR A 140 3.50 -6.47 -23.13
C THR A 140 3.65 -6.38 -21.61
N ALA A 141 4.58 -7.14 -21.01
CA ALA A 141 4.86 -7.06 -19.58
C ALA A 141 5.32 -5.65 -19.17
N ALA A 142 6.24 -5.04 -19.92
CA ALA A 142 6.70 -3.68 -19.68
C ALA A 142 5.56 -2.65 -19.78
N ASP A 143 4.69 -2.77 -20.79
CA ASP A 143 3.52 -1.89 -21.00
C ASP A 143 2.50 -2.01 -19.84
N LEU A 144 2.23 -3.24 -19.39
CA LEU A 144 1.37 -3.50 -18.22
C LEU A 144 1.98 -2.93 -16.94
N LYS A 145 3.30 -3.07 -16.74
CA LYS A 145 4.01 -2.52 -15.59
C LYS A 145 3.87 -1.00 -15.51
N LEU A 146 4.09 -0.32 -16.64
CA LEU A 146 3.92 1.13 -16.72
C LEU A 146 2.48 1.53 -16.40
N THR A 147 1.51 0.83 -17.00
CA THR A 147 0.08 1.07 -16.75
C THR A 147 -0.22 0.96 -15.25
N GLY A 148 0.30 -0.07 -14.58
CA GLY A 148 0.19 -0.22 -13.14
C GLY A 148 0.74 0.97 -12.36
N TYR A 149 1.92 1.48 -12.71
CA TYR A 149 2.50 2.67 -12.08
C TYR A 149 1.70 3.95 -12.32
N VAL A 150 1.10 4.12 -13.51
CA VAL A 150 0.20 5.25 -13.80
C VAL A 150 -1.01 5.22 -12.87
N PHE A 151 -1.67 4.07 -12.73
CA PHE A 151 -2.79 3.91 -11.79
C PHE A 151 -2.38 4.18 -10.34
N MET A 152 -1.20 3.73 -9.92
CA MET A 152 -0.66 4.03 -8.59
C MET A 152 -0.42 5.52 -8.37
N LEU A 153 0.12 6.23 -9.36
CA LEU A 153 0.35 7.67 -9.27
C LEU A 153 -0.97 8.45 -9.19
N ILE A 154 -1.94 8.10 -10.03
CA ILE A 154 -3.26 8.75 -10.02
C ILE A 154 -3.99 8.44 -8.69
N GLY A 155 -3.92 7.20 -8.20
CA GLY A 155 -4.46 6.82 -6.90
C GLY A 155 -3.81 7.62 -5.76
N MET A 156 -2.49 7.81 -5.81
CA MET A 156 -1.74 8.63 -4.85
C MET A 156 -2.16 10.10 -4.92
N TRP A 157 -2.33 10.66 -6.12
CA TRP A 157 -2.84 12.02 -6.31
C TRP A 157 -4.19 12.23 -5.61
N TYR A 158 -5.15 11.34 -5.84
CA TYR A 158 -6.46 11.42 -5.18
C TYR A 158 -6.40 11.16 -3.68
N THR A 159 -5.54 10.23 -3.24
CA THR A 159 -5.31 10.00 -1.81
C THR A 159 -4.81 11.28 -1.12
N CYS A 160 -3.83 11.96 -1.73
CA CYS A 160 -3.33 13.25 -1.27
C CYS A 160 -4.42 14.34 -1.29
N GLY A 161 -5.27 14.36 -2.33
CA GLY A 161 -6.39 15.29 -2.45
C GLY A 161 -7.50 15.08 -1.42
N ILE A 162 -7.69 13.86 -0.91
CA ILE A 162 -8.64 13.55 0.17
C ILE A 162 -8.03 13.81 1.55
N ALA A 163 -6.75 13.47 1.74
CA ALA A 163 -6.06 13.61 3.03
C ALA A 163 -5.57 15.04 3.33
N GLY A 164 -5.47 15.90 2.31
CA GLY A 164 -5.03 17.29 2.45
C GLY A 164 -6.05 18.26 3.07
N PRO A 165 -7.33 18.29 2.61
CA PRO A 165 -8.34 19.26 3.03
C PRO A 165 -8.54 19.44 4.55
N PRO A 166 -8.48 18.39 5.39
CA PRO A 166 -8.58 18.56 6.85
C PRO A 166 -7.54 19.51 7.47
N TRP A 167 -6.45 19.80 6.75
CA TRP A 167 -5.38 20.70 7.20
C TRP A 167 -5.51 22.13 6.68
N ILE A 168 -6.57 22.44 5.92
CA ILE A 168 -6.83 23.76 5.37
C ILE A 168 -8.12 24.28 6.00
N ASN A 169 -8.03 25.36 6.77
CA ASN A 169 -9.18 25.92 7.51
C ASN A 169 -10.41 26.17 6.63
N ALA A 170 -10.22 26.59 5.37
CA ALA A 170 -11.31 26.84 4.42
C ALA A 170 -12.11 25.58 4.04
N PHE A 171 -11.58 24.38 4.28
CA PHE A 171 -12.18 23.10 3.93
C PHE A 171 -12.55 22.22 5.13
N MET A 172 -12.34 22.67 6.37
CA MET A 172 -12.60 21.86 7.58
C MET A 172 -14.08 21.45 7.74
N GLU A 173 -15.01 22.28 7.27
CA GLU A 173 -16.46 22.02 7.35
C GLU A 173 -17.05 21.52 6.04
N GLN A 174 -16.22 21.34 5.01
CA GLN A 174 -16.68 20.86 3.71
C GLN A 174 -16.75 19.33 3.72
N PRO A 175 -17.79 18.73 3.13
CA PRO A 175 -17.81 17.29 2.93
C PRO A 175 -16.61 16.87 2.07
N PRO A 176 -16.09 15.64 2.24
CA PRO A 176 -15.00 15.14 1.41
C PRO A 176 -15.36 15.29 -0.06
N MET A 177 -14.47 15.94 -0.83
CA MET A 177 -14.71 16.26 -2.24
C MET A 177 -14.80 15.01 -3.14
N MET A 178 -14.39 13.84 -2.65
CA MET A 178 -14.33 12.62 -3.44
C MET A 178 -14.52 11.37 -2.57
N ASP A 179 -15.24 10.39 -3.13
CA ASP A 179 -15.47 9.10 -2.51
C ASP A 179 -14.18 8.23 -2.52
N PRO A 180 -13.74 7.68 -1.37
CA PRO A 180 -12.60 6.75 -1.29
C PRO A 180 -12.70 5.54 -2.23
N ILE A 181 -13.89 5.17 -2.70
CA ILE A 181 -14.08 4.07 -3.66
C ILE A 181 -13.30 4.28 -4.96
N ILE A 182 -13.12 5.53 -5.40
CA ILE A 182 -12.33 5.88 -6.59
C ILE A 182 -10.84 5.57 -6.32
N VAL A 183 -10.33 5.95 -5.16
CA VAL A 183 -8.94 5.65 -4.75
C VAL A 183 -8.71 4.14 -4.69
N MET A 184 -9.64 3.41 -4.06
CA MET A 184 -9.56 1.94 -3.99
C MET A 184 -9.57 1.30 -5.37
N THR A 185 -10.45 1.74 -6.27
CA THR A 185 -10.54 1.24 -7.64
C THR A 185 -9.21 1.44 -8.39
N LEU A 186 -8.61 2.62 -8.28
CA LEU A 186 -7.33 2.93 -8.92
C LEU A 186 -6.20 2.05 -8.39
N PHE A 187 -6.10 1.86 -7.08
CA PHE A 187 -5.06 1.00 -6.51
C PHE A 187 -5.27 -0.48 -6.85
N VAL A 188 -6.51 -0.97 -6.86
CA VAL A 188 -6.83 -2.34 -7.30
C VAL A 188 -6.42 -2.56 -8.75
N LEU A 189 -6.77 -1.64 -9.65
CA LEU A 189 -6.34 -1.70 -11.05
C LEU A 189 -4.82 -1.63 -11.17
N GLY A 190 -4.16 -0.74 -10.43
CA GLY A 190 -2.70 -0.64 -10.38
C GLY A 190 -2.05 -1.96 -10.00
N TRP A 191 -2.50 -2.59 -8.91
CA TRP A 191 -1.99 -3.90 -8.46
C TRP A 191 -2.30 -5.01 -9.46
N LEU A 192 -3.48 -5.00 -10.08
CA LEU A 192 -3.85 -5.96 -11.13
C LEU A 192 -2.90 -5.87 -12.32
N PHE A 193 -2.62 -4.67 -12.83
CA PHE A 193 -1.70 -4.48 -13.96
C PHE A 193 -0.26 -4.90 -13.61
N LEU A 194 0.21 -4.61 -12.38
CA LEU A 194 1.52 -5.08 -11.91
C LEU A 194 1.57 -6.61 -11.81
N LEU A 195 0.51 -7.25 -11.32
CA LEU A 195 0.38 -8.71 -11.29
C LEU A 195 0.43 -9.32 -12.69
N LEU A 196 -0.35 -8.77 -13.63
CA LEU A 196 -0.38 -9.22 -15.02
C LEU A 196 0.97 -9.01 -15.72
N SER A 197 1.68 -7.91 -15.41
CA SER A 197 3.06 -7.71 -15.86
C SER A 197 3.96 -8.85 -15.39
N HIS A 198 3.96 -9.16 -14.09
CA HIS A 198 4.79 -10.23 -13.53
C HIS A 198 4.42 -11.62 -14.05
N TYR A 199 3.16 -11.84 -14.40
CA TYR A 199 2.72 -13.08 -15.04
C TYR A 199 3.27 -13.21 -16.46
N ASN A 200 3.18 -12.14 -17.26
CA ASN A 200 3.65 -12.12 -18.66
C ASN A 200 5.17 -12.11 -18.80
N SER A 201 5.91 -11.66 -17.78
CA SER A 201 7.37 -11.67 -17.78
C SER A 201 7.97 -13.05 -17.45
N ARG A 202 7.16 -14.08 -17.14
CA ARG A 202 7.67 -15.41 -16.80
C ARG A 202 8.20 -16.11 -18.05
N PRO A 203 9.40 -16.73 -17.99
CA PRO A 203 9.84 -17.63 -19.05
C PRO A 203 8.82 -18.77 -19.17
N GLN A 204 8.31 -19.02 -20.37
CA GLN A 204 7.57 -20.26 -20.60
C GLN A 204 8.58 -21.40 -20.57
N LYS A 205 8.26 -22.47 -19.84
CA LYS A 205 8.95 -23.74 -20.06
C LYS A 205 8.55 -24.17 -21.47
N GLU A 206 9.54 -24.25 -22.37
CA GLU A 206 9.38 -25.00 -23.61
C GLU A 206 9.16 -26.46 -23.17
N GLU A 207 7.95 -26.96 -23.37
CA GLU A 207 7.60 -28.39 -23.21
C GLU A 207 8.05 -29.17 -24.44
#